data_AF-A0AAD7G6C8-F1
#
_entry.id   AF-A0AAD7G6C8-F1
#
_cell.length_a   1.000
_cell.length_b   1.000
_cell.length_c   1.000
_cell.angle_alpha   90.00
_cell.angle_beta   90.00
_cell.angle_gamma   90.00
#
_symmetry.space_group_name_H-M   'P 1'
#
loop_
_entity.id
_entity.type
_entity.pdbx_description
1 polymer ?
#
loop_
_entity_poly.entity_id
_entity_poly.type
_entity_poly.pdbx_seq_one_letter_code
_entity_poly.pdbx_strand_id
1 'polypeptide(L)'
;MDLKNSIKSEFKGQPLNYISPTFSWTVVYRGTVPKRKLAEAFPEHVGLEGPKLHVISHPIGPNIGLNCFHSCPEMEGGPREGPMVTDAATQDVCRLFNNWEPDFLAMIRVGTAPPTEIYDLITLQNAESYTAWAIHVVNPHPCYASGFMVLVGHAPSISCVYVECIQFFFSTFSLNERVDSEI
;
A
#
# COMPACT_ATOMS: atom_id res chain seq x y z
N MET A 1 -40.60 -21.20 6.62
CA MET A 1 -39.40 -21.05 7.47
C MET A 1 -39.06 -19.57 7.48
N ASP A 2 -38.99 -18.93 8.66
CA ASP A 2 -38.82 -17.47 8.77
C ASP A 2 -37.34 -17.08 8.56
N LEU A 3 -37.04 -16.43 7.45
CA LEU A 3 -35.68 -16.05 7.03
C LEU A 3 -34.96 -15.21 8.10
N LYS A 4 -35.70 -14.40 8.86
CA LYS A 4 -35.15 -13.57 9.94
C LYS A 4 -34.65 -14.42 11.11
N ASN A 5 -35.30 -15.56 11.38
CA ASN A 5 -34.88 -16.47 12.44
C ASN A 5 -33.70 -17.35 12.01
N SER A 6 -33.59 -17.69 10.72
CA SER A 6 -32.45 -18.45 10.17
C SER A 6 -31.15 -17.65 10.22
N ILE A 7 -31.17 -16.38 9.79
CA ILE A 7 -29.97 -15.51 9.82
C ILE A 7 -29.55 -15.24 11.27
N LYS A 8 -30.51 -14.96 12.17
CA LYS A 8 -30.20 -14.76 13.59
C LYS A 8 -29.66 -16.02 14.27
N SER A 9 -30.08 -17.22 13.87
CA SER A 9 -29.50 -18.47 14.43
C SER A 9 -28.11 -18.76 13.88
N GLU A 10 -27.85 -18.41 12.63
CA GLU A 10 -26.59 -18.71 11.94
C GLU A 10 -25.43 -17.82 12.43
N PHE A 11 -25.72 -16.58 12.84
CA PHE A 11 -24.71 -15.62 13.31
C PHE A 11 -24.74 -15.35 14.84
N LYS A 12 -25.40 -16.20 15.62
CA LYS A 12 -25.42 -16.11 17.09
C LYS A 12 -24.04 -16.46 17.65
N GLY A 13 -23.16 -15.46 17.77
CA GLY A 13 -21.99 -15.57 18.64
C GLY A 13 -20.77 -14.72 18.29
N GLN A 14 -20.46 -14.44 17.02
CA GLN A 14 -19.19 -13.78 16.66
C GLN A 14 -19.18 -12.92 15.37
N PRO A 15 -20.13 -12.01 15.11
CA PRO A 15 -20.08 -11.17 13.92
C PRO A 15 -18.92 -10.15 13.91
N LEU A 16 -18.43 -9.71 15.08
CA LEU A 16 -17.40 -8.66 15.15
C LEU A 16 -16.01 -9.10 14.67
N ASN A 17 -15.68 -10.39 14.80
CA ASN A 17 -14.35 -10.90 14.46
C ASN A 17 -14.09 -10.94 12.94
N TYR A 18 -15.13 -10.91 12.11
CA TYR A 18 -15.01 -10.96 10.64
C TYR A 18 -15.05 -9.60 9.96
N ILE A 19 -15.51 -8.56 10.67
CA ILE A 19 -15.66 -7.21 10.12
C ILE A 19 -14.61 -6.23 10.65
N SER A 20 -13.98 -6.54 11.79
CA SER A 20 -12.99 -5.66 12.40
C SER A 20 -11.63 -5.89 11.75
N PRO A 21 -11.01 -4.86 11.13
CA PRO A 21 -9.67 -4.98 10.59
C PRO A 21 -8.67 -5.25 11.72
N THR A 22 -7.77 -6.21 11.50
CA THR A 22 -6.66 -6.54 12.39
C THR A 22 -5.36 -6.14 11.70
N PHE A 23 -4.44 -5.51 12.44
CA PHE A 23 -3.13 -5.16 11.90
C PHE A 23 -2.40 -6.44 11.44
N SER A 24 -1.85 -6.42 10.23
CA SER A 24 -1.22 -7.58 9.60
C SER A 24 0.25 -7.75 9.97
N TRP A 25 0.76 -6.93 10.88
CA TRP A 25 2.17 -6.93 11.29
C TRP A 25 3.13 -6.47 10.19
N THR A 26 2.59 -5.80 9.17
CA THR A 26 3.38 -5.27 8.07
C THR A 26 3.16 -3.77 7.96
N VAL A 27 4.25 -3.03 7.86
CA VAL A 27 4.24 -1.61 7.51
C VAL A 27 4.85 -1.44 6.13
N VAL A 28 4.20 -0.64 5.29
CA VAL A 28 4.70 -0.29 3.96
C VAL A 28 5.14 1.16 3.96
N TYR A 29 6.41 1.39 3.67
CA TYR A 29 6.95 2.74 3.47
C TYR A 29 6.85 3.09 2.00
N ARG A 30 6.04 4.11 1.69
CA ARG A 30 5.78 4.56 0.32
C ARG A 30 6.49 5.87 0.04
N GLY A 31 7.19 5.92 -1.10
CA GLY A 31 7.94 7.08 -1.57
C GLY A 31 8.04 7.11 -3.09
N THR A 32 8.60 8.20 -3.61
CA THR A 32 9.00 8.34 -5.01
C THR A 32 10.45 8.74 -5.10
N VAL A 33 11.16 8.19 -6.09
CA VAL A 33 12.59 8.38 -6.31
C VAL A 33 12.77 8.95 -7.73
N PRO A 34 13.37 10.13 -7.90
CA PRO A 34 13.60 10.68 -9.24
C PRO A 34 14.54 9.79 -10.07
N LYS A 35 14.09 9.31 -11.24
CA LYS A 35 14.89 8.40 -12.10
C LYS A 35 16.24 8.98 -12.44
N ARG A 36 16.26 10.28 -12.78
CA ARG A 36 17.49 11.00 -13.13
C ARG A 36 18.52 10.98 -12.00
N LYS A 37 18.10 11.30 -10.77
CA LYS A 37 19.01 11.31 -9.61
C LYS A 37 19.53 9.90 -9.30
N LEU A 38 18.66 8.88 -9.40
CA LEU A 38 19.07 7.50 -9.19
C LEU A 38 20.08 7.04 -10.25
N ALA A 39 19.83 7.34 -11.53
CA ALA A 39 20.73 6.99 -12.63
C ALA A 39 22.07 7.74 -12.58
N GLU A 40 22.07 9.01 -12.17
CA GLU A 40 23.29 9.80 -11.96
C GLU A 40 24.18 9.19 -10.87
N ALA A 41 23.57 8.65 -9.80
CA ALA A 41 24.30 8.04 -8.70
C ALA A 41 24.64 6.55 -8.95
N PHE A 42 23.74 5.80 -9.60
CA PHE A 42 23.81 4.35 -9.82
C PHE A 42 23.20 3.99 -11.19
N PRO A 43 23.95 4.12 -12.29
CA PRO A 43 23.42 3.95 -13.65
C PRO A 43 22.96 2.52 -13.96
N GLU A 44 23.49 1.51 -13.27
CA GLU A 44 23.14 0.09 -13.44
C GLU A 44 22.18 -0.42 -12.34
N HIS A 45 21.51 0.48 -11.62
CA HIS A 45 20.64 0.10 -10.51
C HIS A 45 19.44 -0.71 -11.00
N VAL A 46 19.29 -1.94 -10.52
CA VAL A 46 18.20 -2.88 -10.88
C VAL A 46 16.77 -2.33 -10.72
N GLY A 47 16.57 -1.35 -9.84
CA GLY A 47 15.30 -0.62 -9.70
C GLY A 47 14.91 0.22 -10.92
N LEU A 48 15.83 0.44 -11.87
CA LEU A 48 15.56 0.99 -13.19
C LEU A 48 14.93 -0.04 -14.15
N GLU A 49 15.07 -1.34 -13.85
CA GLU A 49 14.70 -2.47 -14.72
C GLU A 49 13.43 -3.21 -14.27
N GLY A 50 13.07 -3.22 -12.98
CA GLY A 50 11.84 -3.88 -12.50
C GLY A 50 11.67 -4.04 -10.98
N PRO A 51 10.56 -4.68 -10.52
CA PRO A 51 10.21 -4.79 -9.10
C PRO A 51 10.94 -5.93 -8.35
N LYS A 52 11.13 -5.79 -7.02
CA LYS A 52 11.62 -6.84 -6.10
C LYS A 52 10.54 -7.26 -5.09
N LEU A 53 10.59 -8.50 -4.59
CA LEU A 53 9.46 -9.14 -3.87
C LEU A 53 9.20 -8.63 -2.44
N HIS A 54 10.16 -7.96 -1.80
CA HIS A 54 9.97 -7.22 -0.53
C HIS A 54 10.04 -5.70 -0.69
N VAL A 55 10.39 -5.25 -1.90
CA VAL A 55 10.52 -3.84 -2.28
C VAL A 55 9.96 -3.68 -3.68
N ILE A 56 8.75 -3.15 -3.77
CA ILE A 56 8.12 -2.94 -5.08
C ILE A 56 8.57 -1.58 -5.60
N SER A 57 9.44 -1.60 -6.62
CA SER A 57 9.77 -0.43 -7.44
C SER A 57 9.07 -0.52 -8.79
N HIS A 58 8.52 0.60 -9.26
CA HIS A 58 7.93 0.68 -10.60
C HIS A 58 8.04 2.10 -11.16
N PRO A 59 8.15 2.26 -12.49
CA PRO A 59 8.20 3.57 -13.11
C PRO A 59 6.86 4.32 -12.94
N ILE A 60 6.91 5.59 -12.54
CA ILE A 60 5.78 6.53 -12.52
C ILE A 60 6.25 7.83 -13.20
N GLY A 61 6.05 7.91 -14.52
CA GLY A 61 6.52 9.05 -15.32
C GLY A 61 8.04 9.30 -15.12
N PRO A 62 8.46 10.50 -14.67
CA PRO A 62 9.86 10.83 -14.43
C PRO A 62 10.43 10.25 -13.12
N ASN A 63 9.59 9.62 -12.29
CA ASN A 63 9.95 9.07 -10.98
C ASN A 63 9.84 7.54 -10.97
N ILE A 64 10.32 6.93 -9.88
CA ILE A 64 10.14 5.52 -9.52
C ILE A 64 9.28 5.53 -8.25
N GLY A 65 8.09 4.92 -8.30
CA GLY A 65 7.35 4.59 -7.10
C GLY A 65 8.06 3.50 -6.32
N LEU A 66 8.23 3.69 -5.01
CA LEU A 66 8.93 2.79 -4.12
C LEU A 66 8.02 2.40 -2.96
N ASN A 67 7.83 1.10 -2.75
CA ASN A 67 7.13 0.55 -1.59
C ASN A 67 8.05 -0.45 -0.88
N CYS A 68 8.50 -0.11 0.32
CA CYS A 68 9.37 -0.97 1.14
C CYS A 68 8.54 -1.64 2.23
N PHE A 69 8.48 -2.96 2.25
CA PHE A 69 7.71 -3.72 3.22
C PHE A 69 8.59 -4.09 4.42
N HIS A 70 8.11 -3.80 5.62
CA HIS A 70 8.78 -4.16 6.86
C HIS A 70 7.82 -4.95 7.76
N SER A 71 8.25 -6.12 8.20
CA SER A 71 7.50 -6.97 9.13
C SER A 71 7.84 -6.61 10.58
N CYS A 72 6.82 -6.48 11.41
CA CYS A 72 6.87 -6.13 12.83
C CYS A 72 6.29 -7.30 13.66
N PRO A 73 6.98 -8.46 13.74
CA PRO A 73 6.47 -9.64 14.42
C PRO A 73 6.18 -9.41 15.92
N GLU A 74 6.86 -8.46 16.54
CA GLU A 74 6.61 -8.04 17.93
C GLU A 74 5.22 -7.42 18.15
N MET A 75 4.55 -6.99 17.08
CA MET A 75 3.19 -6.48 17.10
C MET A 75 2.13 -7.53 16.74
N GLU A 76 2.53 -8.81 16.65
CA GLU A 76 1.61 -9.91 16.32
C GLU A 76 0.46 -10.04 17.32
N GLY A 77 -0.78 -10.01 16.82
CA GLY A 77 -2.00 -10.09 17.63
C GLY A 77 -2.32 -8.87 18.50
N GLY A 78 -1.51 -7.81 18.45
CA GLY A 78 -1.73 -6.59 19.23
C GLY A 78 -2.66 -5.57 18.54
N PRO A 79 -3.45 -4.79 19.29
CA PRO A 79 -4.14 -3.64 18.73
C PRO A 79 -3.11 -2.60 18.28
N ARG A 80 -3.23 -2.11 17.04
CA ARG A 80 -2.49 -0.93 16.61
C ARG A 80 -3.32 0.31 16.90
N GLU A 81 -2.92 1.05 17.94
CA GLU A 81 -3.52 2.36 18.23
C GLU A 81 -2.93 3.43 17.30
N GLY A 82 -3.77 4.41 16.94
CA GLY A 82 -3.37 5.57 16.15
C GLY A 82 -3.67 5.48 14.65
N PRO A 83 -3.17 6.45 13.86
CA PRO A 83 -3.45 6.54 12.44
C PRO A 83 -2.90 5.36 11.63
N MET A 84 -3.64 4.92 10.61
CA MET A 84 -3.17 3.89 9.66
C MET A 84 -2.07 4.40 8.73
N VAL A 85 -2.01 5.71 8.50
CA VAL A 85 -0.98 6.36 7.69
C VAL A 85 -0.34 7.44 8.52
N THR A 86 0.99 7.41 8.60
CA THR A 86 1.79 8.40 9.32
C THR A 86 2.98 8.82 8.47
N ASP A 87 3.52 10.01 8.72
CA ASP A 87 4.81 10.39 8.14
C ASP A 87 5.94 9.57 8.76
N ALA A 88 6.97 9.29 7.98
CA ALA A 88 8.17 8.59 8.41
C ALA A 88 9.40 9.35 7.88
N ALA A 89 10.38 9.62 8.74
CA ALA A 89 11.61 10.27 8.29
C ALA A 89 12.44 9.32 7.43
N THR A 90 13.10 9.83 6.38
CA THR A 90 14.01 9.02 5.54
C THR A 90 15.07 8.29 6.36
N GLN A 91 15.59 8.92 7.43
CA GLN A 91 16.58 8.30 8.31
C GLN A 91 16.04 7.06 9.03
N ASP A 92 14.78 7.08 9.47
CA ASP A 92 14.16 5.94 10.14
C ASP A 92 13.96 4.78 9.17
N VAL A 93 13.51 5.08 7.94
CA VAL A 93 13.44 4.08 6.86
C VAL A 93 14.82 3.50 6.57
N CYS A 94 15.86 4.33 6.44
CA CYS A 94 17.23 3.84 6.25
C CYS A 94 17.72 2.94 7.40
N ARG A 95 17.35 3.22 8.65
CA ARG A 95 17.74 2.39 9.81
C ARG A 95 17.11 1.01 9.73
N LEU A 96 15.85 0.90 9.30
CA LEU A 96 15.14 -0.38 9.15
C LEU A 96 15.79 -1.28 8.08
N PHE A 97 16.40 -0.68 7.07
CA PHE A 97 17.03 -1.38 5.95
C PHE A 97 18.56 -1.29 5.95
N ASN A 98 19.19 -0.95 7.08
CA ASN A 98 20.62 -0.67 7.16
C ASN A 98 21.54 -1.82 6.72
N ASN A 99 21.06 -3.06 6.78
CA ASN A 99 21.78 -4.28 6.39
C ASN A 99 21.53 -4.70 4.93
N TRP A 100 20.79 -3.91 4.16
CA TRP A 100 20.53 -4.16 2.75
C TRP A 100 21.63 -3.59 1.86
N GLU A 101 21.55 -3.88 0.56
CA GLU A 101 22.53 -3.46 -0.41
C GLU A 101 22.69 -1.92 -0.44
N PRO A 102 23.93 -1.41 -0.57
CA PRO A 102 24.20 0.04 -0.58
C PRO A 102 23.38 0.81 -1.61
N ASP A 103 23.18 0.20 -2.78
CA ASP A 103 22.38 0.71 -3.90
C ASP A 103 20.93 0.98 -3.49
N PHE A 104 20.31 0.03 -2.77
CA PHE A 104 18.95 0.17 -2.26
C PHE A 104 18.87 1.26 -1.20
N LEU A 105 19.83 1.32 -0.27
CA LEU A 105 19.91 2.38 0.73
C LEU A 105 20.08 3.76 0.08
N ALA A 106 20.83 3.86 -1.01
CA ALA A 106 20.97 5.10 -1.74
C ALA A 106 19.67 5.52 -2.42
N MET A 107 18.91 4.57 -2.97
CA MET A 107 17.57 4.81 -3.50
C MET A 107 16.62 5.35 -2.41
N ILE A 108 16.69 4.85 -1.18
CA ILE A 108 15.90 5.39 -0.05
C ILE A 108 16.33 6.84 0.27
N ARG A 109 17.63 7.11 0.32
CA ARG A 109 18.16 8.44 0.70
C ARG A 109 17.76 9.56 -0.24
N VAL A 110 17.60 9.26 -1.53
CA VAL A 110 17.20 10.25 -2.54
C VAL A 110 15.69 10.30 -2.78
N GLY A 111 14.93 9.41 -2.13
CA GLY A 111 13.48 9.36 -2.22
C GLY A 111 12.79 10.39 -1.34
N THR A 112 11.54 10.69 -1.71
CA THR A 112 10.67 11.67 -1.04
C THR A 112 9.25 11.12 -0.99
N ALA A 113 8.41 11.67 -0.11
CA ALA A 113 7.04 11.21 0.06
C ALA A 113 6.26 11.44 -1.24
N PRO A 114 5.30 10.56 -1.60
CA PRO A 114 4.44 10.83 -2.72
C PRO A 114 3.63 12.11 -2.44
N PRO A 115 3.35 12.95 -3.46
CA PRO A 115 2.51 14.12 -3.28
C PRO A 115 1.12 13.68 -2.80
N THR A 116 0.68 14.23 -1.66
CA THR A 116 -0.64 13.94 -1.05
C THR A 116 -1.79 14.63 -1.76
N GLU A 117 -1.52 15.62 -2.61
CA GLU A 117 -2.51 16.26 -3.48
C GLU A 117 -2.01 16.37 -4.93
N ILE A 118 -2.96 16.26 -5.88
CA ILE A 118 -2.74 16.37 -7.34
C ILE A 118 -2.12 17.73 -7.74
N TYR A 119 -2.17 18.76 -6.89
CA TYR A 119 -1.71 20.11 -7.21
C TYR A 119 -0.37 20.53 -6.60
N ASP A 120 0.24 19.73 -5.72
CA ASP A 120 1.45 20.15 -4.97
C ASP A 120 2.76 19.62 -5.57
N LEU A 121 2.87 19.65 -6.90
CA LEU A 121 4.08 19.26 -7.64
C LEU A 121 5.29 20.18 -7.39
N ILE A 122 5.08 21.37 -6.82
CA ILE A 122 6.11 22.39 -6.60
C ILE A 122 6.73 22.29 -5.19
N THR A 123 6.02 21.71 -4.22
CA THR A 123 6.48 21.54 -2.82
C THR A 123 7.26 20.22 -2.58
N LEU A 124 7.51 19.44 -3.64
CA LEU A 124 8.21 18.14 -3.57
C LEU A 124 9.73 18.23 -3.41
N GLN A 125 10.32 19.42 -3.49
CA GLN A 125 11.80 19.52 -3.51
C GLN A 125 12.46 19.33 -2.13
N ASN A 126 11.72 19.41 -1.02
CA ASN A 126 12.30 19.43 0.34
C ASN A 126 11.72 18.41 1.34
N ALA A 127 10.79 17.54 0.95
CA ALA A 127 10.22 16.55 1.86
C ALA A 127 11.10 15.28 1.91
N GLU A 128 12.11 15.28 2.77
CA GLU A 128 12.91 14.09 3.15
C GLU A 128 12.11 13.13 4.06
N SER A 129 10.90 12.77 3.62
CA SER A 129 10.00 11.89 4.35
C SER A 129 9.44 10.82 3.43
N TYR A 130 8.89 9.78 4.04
CA TYR A 130 8.10 8.72 3.46
C TYR A 130 6.73 8.73 4.15
N THR A 131 5.75 8.03 3.57
CA THR A 131 4.53 7.70 4.32
C THR A 131 4.60 6.24 4.76
N ALA A 132 4.36 5.98 6.04
CA ALA A 132 4.29 4.65 6.62
C ALA A 132 2.82 4.20 6.70
N TRP A 133 2.51 3.08 6.06
CA TRP A 133 1.17 2.54 5.94
C TRP A 133 1.05 1.26 6.77
N ALA A 134 0.21 1.31 7.79
CA ALA A 134 -0.18 0.18 8.59
C ALA A 134 -1.10 -0.74 7.78
N ILE A 135 -0.60 -1.91 7.39
CA ILE A 135 -1.43 -2.85 6.66
C ILE A 135 -2.40 -3.55 7.62
N HIS A 136 -3.68 -3.47 7.31
CA HIS A 136 -4.72 -4.18 8.04
C HIS A 136 -5.37 -5.25 7.15
N VAL A 137 -5.77 -6.35 7.77
CA VAL A 137 -6.46 -7.46 7.14
C VAL A 137 -7.74 -7.76 7.91
N VAL A 138 -8.78 -8.19 7.21
CA VAL A 138 -9.98 -8.74 7.87
C VAL A 138 -9.92 -10.26 7.80
N ASN A 139 -10.47 -10.91 8.81
CA ASN A 139 -10.60 -12.37 8.77
C ASN A 139 -11.52 -12.78 7.61
N PRO A 140 -11.24 -13.90 6.92
CA PRO A 140 -12.11 -14.40 5.86
C PRO A 140 -13.55 -14.55 6.36
N HIS A 141 -14.50 -13.88 5.71
CA HIS A 141 -15.90 -13.95 6.12
C HIS A 141 -16.47 -15.34 5.77
N PRO A 142 -17.29 -15.96 6.64
CA PRO A 142 -17.83 -17.29 6.37
C PRO A 142 -18.77 -17.34 5.14
N CYS A 143 -19.34 -16.21 4.74
CA CYS A 143 -20.18 -16.09 3.55
C CYS A 143 -20.08 -14.70 2.89
N TYR A 144 -20.09 -14.61 1.56
CA TYR A 144 -20.06 -13.33 0.84
C TYR A 144 -21.40 -12.95 0.19
N ALA A 145 -22.40 -13.83 0.28
CA ALA A 145 -23.76 -13.57 -0.14
C ALA A 145 -24.74 -14.14 0.89
N SER A 146 -25.83 -13.42 1.16
CA SER A 146 -26.92 -13.89 2.02
C SER A 146 -28.24 -13.27 1.54
N GLY A 147 -29.17 -14.12 1.10
CA GLY A 147 -30.43 -13.68 0.51
C GLY A 147 -30.20 -12.80 -0.73
N PHE A 148 -30.64 -11.54 -0.66
CA PHE A 148 -30.49 -10.55 -1.74
C PHE A 148 -29.32 -9.58 -1.53
N MET A 149 -28.42 -9.89 -0.58
CA MET A 149 -27.24 -9.06 -0.28
C MET A 149 -25.97 -9.81 -0.69
N VAL A 150 -25.04 -9.09 -1.31
CA VAL A 150 -23.72 -9.58 -1.69
C VAL A 150 -22.67 -8.59 -1.21
N LEU A 151 -21.61 -9.07 -0.58
CA LEU A 151 -20.40 -8.32 -0.29
C LEU A 151 -19.55 -8.28 -1.56
N VAL A 152 -19.30 -7.07 -2.08
CA VAL A 152 -18.49 -6.83 -3.28
C VAL A 152 -17.40 -5.81 -2.93
N GLY A 153 -16.24 -5.89 -3.57
CA GLY A 153 -15.13 -4.95 -3.37
C GLY A 153 -14.06 -5.50 -2.45
N HIS A 154 -13.58 -4.70 -1.50
CA HIS A 154 -12.53 -5.08 -0.54
C HIS A 154 -13.06 -5.89 0.66
N ALA A 155 -14.38 -6.00 0.80
CA ALA A 155 -15.05 -6.73 1.87
C ALA A 155 -14.96 -8.27 1.83
N PRO A 156 -14.91 -8.95 0.66
CA PRO A 156 -15.06 -10.39 0.59
C PRO A 156 -13.77 -11.21 0.45
N SER A 157 -12.58 -10.62 0.46
CA SER A 157 -11.33 -11.41 0.39
C SER A 157 -10.12 -10.51 0.60
N ILE A 158 -9.84 -10.10 1.85
CA ILE A 158 -8.54 -9.48 2.13
C ILE A 158 -7.49 -10.60 2.26
N SER A 159 -7.14 -11.21 1.13
CA SER A 159 -5.85 -11.85 0.97
C SER A 159 -4.80 -10.73 0.80
N CYS A 160 -4.25 -10.31 1.93
CA CYS A 160 -2.94 -9.66 2.10
C CYS A 160 -2.43 -8.79 0.92
N VAL A 161 -2.56 -7.45 1.07
CA VAL A 161 -1.75 -6.33 0.51
C VAL A 161 -1.52 -6.20 -1.00
N TYR A 162 -1.45 -7.29 -1.76
CA TYR A 162 -1.18 -7.23 -3.18
C TYR A 162 -2.30 -6.54 -3.96
N VAL A 163 -3.54 -6.64 -3.49
CA VAL A 163 -4.70 -6.13 -4.24
C VAL A 163 -4.88 -4.62 -4.09
N GLU A 164 -4.69 -4.02 -2.91
CA GLU A 164 -4.81 -2.55 -2.76
C GLU A 164 -3.61 -1.78 -3.33
N CYS A 165 -2.39 -2.30 -3.21
CA CYS A 165 -1.23 -1.70 -3.88
C CYS A 165 -1.38 -1.69 -5.41
N ILE A 166 -2.10 -2.67 -5.98
CA ILE A 166 -2.36 -2.76 -7.42
C ILE A 166 -3.64 -1.99 -7.83
N GLN A 167 -4.71 -2.00 -7.04
CA GLN A 167 -5.97 -1.34 -7.43
C GLN A 167 -5.92 0.18 -7.34
N PHE A 168 -5.20 0.77 -6.38
CA PHE A 168 -4.95 2.22 -6.40
C PHE A 168 -4.23 2.61 -7.70
N PHE A 169 -3.36 1.73 -8.21
CA PHE A 169 -2.57 1.93 -9.43
C PHE A 169 -3.42 1.96 -10.72
N PHE A 170 -4.46 1.12 -10.82
CA PHE A 170 -5.35 1.11 -12.00
C PHE A 170 -6.39 2.23 -12.00
N SER A 171 -6.88 2.66 -10.83
CA SER A 171 -7.93 3.70 -10.74
C SER A 171 -7.46 5.07 -11.26
N THR A 172 -6.17 5.40 -11.07
CA THR A 172 -5.56 6.63 -11.57
C THR A 172 -5.23 6.60 -13.07
N PHE A 173 -5.24 5.43 -13.72
CA PHE A 173 -4.92 5.31 -15.15
C PHE A 173 -6.17 5.26 -16.06
N SER A 174 -7.36 5.00 -15.50
CA SER A 174 -8.57 4.74 -16.28
C SER A 174 -9.46 5.98 -16.59
N LEU A 175 -8.92 7.20 -16.55
CA LEU A 175 -9.72 8.42 -16.81
C LEU A 175 -9.19 9.36 -17.91
N ASN A 176 -8.21 8.94 -18.73
CA ASN A 176 -7.65 9.82 -19.77
C ASN A 176 -7.66 9.29 -21.21
N GLU A 177 -8.42 8.25 -21.53
CA GLU A 177 -8.76 7.96 -22.93
C GLU A 177 -10.06 8.68 -23.31
N ARG A 178 -9.96 9.98 -23.59
CA ARG A 178 -10.96 10.69 -24.38
C ARG A 178 -10.59 10.61 -25.85
N VAL A 179 -11.45 9.87 -26.55
CA VAL A 179 -11.76 9.87 -27.98
C VAL A 179 -11.42 11.20 -28.67
N ASP A 180 -10.35 11.20 -29.45
CA ASP A 180 -10.23 12.11 -30.59
C ASP A 180 -10.88 11.40 -31.79
N SER A 181 -12.12 11.77 -32.09
CA SER A 181 -12.81 11.40 -33.32
C SER A 181 -12.36 12.33 -34.44
N GLU A 182 -11.91 11.73 -35.53
CA GLU A 182 -11.48 12.33 -36.80
C GLU A 182 -12.46 13.40 -37.34
N ILE A 183 -11.88 14.52 -37.81
CA ILE A 183 -12.36 15.33 -38.94
C ILE A 183 -11.22 15.37 -39.95
#